data_AF-A0A7C1AT24-F1
#
_entry.id   AF-A0A7C1AT24-F1
#
_cell.length_a   1.000
_cell.length_b   1.000
_cell.length_c   1.000
_cell.angle_alpha   90.00
_cell.angle_beta   90.00
_cell.angle_gamma   90.00
#
_symmetry.space_group_name_H-M   'P 1'
#
loop_
_entity.id
_entity.type
_entity.pdbx_description
1 polymer ?
#
loop_
_entity_poly.entity_id
_entity_poly.type
_entity_poly.pdbx_seq_one_letter_code
_entity_poly.pdbx_strand_id
1 'polypeptide(L)' 'MLKITTAKEMQQIDRITIEKYGIAGTILMERAGLAVVSRIHEIFFQNRDFQSTEHRAQSTDKRRIVVLCGG' A
#
# COMPACT_ATOMS: atom_id res chain seq x y z
N MET A 1 9.25 -19.44 6.69
CA MET A 1 8.60 -19.51 5.36
C MET A 1 7.22 -18.85 5.48
N LEU A 2 6.87 -17.91 4.60
CA LEU A 2 5.54 -17.32 4.55
C LEU A 2 4.60 -18.23 3.76
N LYS A 3 3.39 -18.46 4.27
CA LYS A 3 2.36 -19.20 3.53
C LYS A 3 1.74 -18.31 2.46
N ILE A 4 1.62 -18.82 1.24
CA ILE A 4 0.85 -18.20 0.17
C ILE A 4 -0.58 -18.74 0.24
N THR A 5 -1.56 -17.84 0.16
CA THR A 5 -2.98 -18.17 0.25
C THR A 5 -3.65 -18.12 -1.12
N THR A 6 -4.60 -19.01 -1.35
CA THR A 6 -5.54 -18.94 -2.47
C THR A 6 -6.58 -17.85 -2.27
N ALA A 7 -7.29 -17.44 -3.32
CA ALA A 7 -8.36 -16.45 -3.22
C ALA A 7 -9.48 -16.88 -2.25
N LYS A 8 -9.82 -18.18 -2.23
CA LYS A 8 -10.83 -18.73 -1.32
C LYS A 8 -10.37 -18.65 0.14
N GLU A 9 -9.10 -18.93 0.40
CA GLU A 9 -8.53 -18.81 1.74
C GLU A 9 -8.45 -17.35 2.18
N MET A 10 -8.10 -16.43 1.28
CA MET A 10 -8.08 -14.99 1.57
C MET A 10 -9.47 -14.47 1.97
N GLN A 11 -10.51 -14.85 1.22
CA GLN A 11 -11.90 -14.51 1.58
C GLN A 11 -12.31 -15.09 2.94
N GLN A 12 -11.88 -16.32 3.24
CA GLN A 12 -12.15 -16.96 4.53
C GLN A 12 -11.44 -16.23 5.68
N ILE A 13 -10.20 -15.79 5.47
CA ILE A 13 -9.43 -15.03 6.46
C ILE A 13 -10.13 -13.71 6.77
N ASP A 14 -10.56 -12.97 5.75
CA ASP A 14 -11.28 -11.71 5.94
C ASP A 14 -12.58 -11.93 6.70
N ARG A 15 -13.36 -12.96 6.35
CA ARG A 15 -14.60 -13.31 7.06
C ARG A 15 -14.36 -13.64 8.53
N ILE A 16 -13.38 -14.49 8.83
CA ILE A 16 -13.04 -14.84 10.22
C ILE A 16 -12.58 -13.60 10.99
N THR A 17 -11.82 -12.71 10.35
CA THR A 17 -11.32 -11.48 10.96
C THR A 17 -12.46 -10.55 11.38
N ILE A 18 -13.49 -10.45 10.55
CA ILE A 18 -14.68 -9.65 10.83
C ILE A 18 -15.57 -10.33 11.87
N GLU A 19 -15.97 -11.58 11.63
CA GLU A 19 -16.99 -12.26 12.42
C GLU A 19 -16.48 -12.75 13.78
N LYS A 20 -15.28 -13.36 13.79
CA LYS A 20 -14.74 -14.00 15.00
C LYS A 20 -13.89 -13.05 15.83
N TYR A 21 -13.08 -12.23 15.16
CA TYR A 21 -12.18 -11.29 15.85
C TYR A 21 -12.77 -9.88 15.99
N GLY A 22 -13.95 -9.62 15.43
CA GLY A 22 -14.68 -8.36 15.61
C GLY A 22 -14.03 -7.15 14.94
N ILE A 23 -13.08 -7.36 14.03
CA ILE A 23 -12.39 -6.28 13.33
C ILE A 23 -13.24 -5.85 12.13
N ALA A 24 -13.76 -4.63 12.16
CA ALA A 24 -14.59 -4.11 11.07
C ALA A 24 -13.85 -4.12 9.72
N GLY A 25 -14.56 -4.46 8.64
CA GLY A 25 -13.98 -4.46 7.28
C GLY A 25 -13.40 -3.12 6.86
N THR A 26 -13.95 -2.01 7.32
CA THR A 26 -13.38 -0.66 7.10
C THR A 26 -11.99 -0.48 7.69
N ILE A 27 -11.70 -1.09 8.85
CA ILE A 27 -10.36 -1.08 9.44
C ILE A 27 -9.40 -1.91 8.59
N LEU A 28 -9.85 -3.04 8.05
CA LEU A 28 -9.03 -3.85 7.14
C LEU A 28 -8.69 -3.07 5.86
N MET A 29 -9.67 -2.38 5.28
CA MET A 29 -9.46 -1.53 4.10
C MET A 29 -8.46 -0.39 4.38
N GLU A 30 -8.61 0.31 5.51
CA GLU A 30 -7.69 1.40 5.89
C GLU A 30 -6.25 0.90 6.04
N ARG A 31 -6.06 -0.24 6.73
CA ARG A 31 -4.74 -0.84 6.93
C ARG A 31 -4.13 -1.33 5.61
N ALA A 32 -4.94 -1.88 4.72
CA ALA A 32 -4.48 -2.27 3.38
C ALA A 32 -4.03 -1.05 2.56
N GLY A 33 -4.81 0.03 2.57
CA GLY A 33 -4.46 1.28 1.89
C GLY A 33 -3.15 1.87 2.43
N LEU A 34 -3.00 1.94 3.76
CA LEU A 34 -1.78 2.41 4.40
C LEU A 34 -0.55 1.58 4.01
N ALA A 35 -0.68 0.25 3.98
CA ALA A 35 0.41 -0.64 3.58
C ALA A 35 0.84 -0.41 2.11
N VAL A 36 -0.13 -0.26 1.19
CA VAL A 36 0.15 0.04 -0.23
C VAL A 36 0.88 1.37 -0.38
N VAL A 37 0.39 2.43 0.27
CA VAL A 37 1.02 3.76 0.22
C VAL A 37 2.42 3.74 0.83
N SER A 38 2.60 3.03 1.95
CA SER A 38 3.92 2.89 2.59
C SER A 38 4.91 2.24 1.61
N ARG A 39 4.47 1.19 0.90
CA ARG A 39 5.31 0.53 -0.10
C ARG A 39 5.63 1.42 -1.31
N ILE A 40 4.65 2.20 -1.79
CA ILE A 40 4.87 3.21 -2.84
C ILE A 40 5.91 4.24 -2.39
N HIS A 41 5.83 4.70 -1.15
CA HIS A 41 6.78 5.66 -0.57
C HIS A 41 8.21 5.10 -0.57
N GLU A 42 8.40 3.86 -0.11
CA GLU A 42 9.69 3.18 -0.13
C GLU A 42 10.29 3.09 -1.55
N ILE A 43 9.49 2.65 -2.52
CA ILE A 43 9.96 2.37 -3.88
C ILE A 43 10.33 3.67 -4.62
N PHE A 44 9.50 4.72 -4.50
CA PHE A 44 9.59 5.90 -5.38
C PHE A 44 10.09 7.18 -4.70
N PHE A 45 10.14 7.21 -3.36
CA PHE A 45 10.42 8.42 -2.58
C PHE A 45 11.65 8.28 -1.66
N GLN A 46 11.88 7.13 -1.02
CA GLN A 46 13.02 6.95 -0.10
C GLN A 46 14.35 6.55 -0.77
N ASN A 47 14.34 5.90 -1.93
CA ASN A 47 15.57 5.48 -2.63
C ASN A 47 16.28 6.60 -3.44
N ARG A 48 15.91 7.88 -3.24
CA ARG A 48 16.46 8.99 -4.04
C ARG A 48 17.57 9.80 -3.37
N ASP A 49 17.96 9.47 -2.15
CA ASP A 49 19.08 10.17 -1.49
C ASP A 49 20.46 9.79 -2.08
N PHE A 50 20.54 8.87 -3.05
CA PHE A 50 21.77 8.49 -3.75
C PHE A 50 21.87 9.04 -5.19
N GLN A 51 21.12 10.08 -5.56
CA GLN A 51 21.35 10.87 -6.78
C GLN A 51 21.56 12.35 -6.47
N SER A 52 22.34 12.65 -5.43
CA SER A 52 22.81 13.99 -5.11
C SER A 52 24.23 14.24 -5.62
N THR A 53 24.37 14.33 -6.94
CA THR A 53 25.33 15.13 -7.73
C THR A 53 24.86 14.92 -9.17
N GLU A 54 24.12 15.79 -9.84
CA GLU A 54 24.14 17.24 -9.92
C GLU A 54 22.77 17.70 -10.47
N HIS A 55 22.47 19.00 -10.32
CA HIS A 55 21.25 19.68 -10.80
C HIS A 55 20.02 19.63 -9.89
N ARG A 56 20.24 20.25 -8.73
CA ARG A 56 19.24 21.06 -8.04
C ARG A 56 18.81 22.23 -8.96
N ALA A 57 17.74 22.03 -9.72
CA ALA A 57 16.98 23.12 -10.31
C ALA A 57 15.54 23.02 -9.84
N GLN A 58 15.07 24.10 -9.21
CA GLN A 58 13.72 24.31 -8.74
C GLN A 58 12.70 23.98 -9.83
N SER A 59 12.03 22.85 -9.69
CA SER A 59 10.75 22.61 -10.33
C SER A 59 9.90 21.91 -9.29
N THR A 60 8.78 22.53 -8.90
CA THR A 60 7.72 21.84 -8.19
C THR A 60 7.11 20.80 -9.13
N ASP A 61 7.84 19.74 -9.41
CA ASP A 61 7.31 18.58 -10.11
C ASP A 61 6.34 17.90 -9.15
N LYS A 62 5.08 18.36 -9.18
CA LYS A 62 3.99 17.71 -8.47
C LYS A 62 3.84 16.32 -9.07
N ARG A 63 4.51 15.34 -8.45
CA ARG A 63 4.29 13.92 -8.74
C ARG A 63 2.80 13.63 -8.56
N ARG A 64 2.13 13.29 -9.66
CA ARG A 64 0.71 12.90 -9.65
C ARG A 64 0.64 11.39 -9.54
N ILE A 65 -0.14 10.90 -8.57
CA ILE A 65 -0.49 9.49 -8.44
C ILE A 65 -1.92 9.35 -8.92
N VAL A 66 -2.16 8.48 -9.91
CA VAL A 66 -3.50 8.14 -10.38
C VAL A 66 -3.89 6.81 -9.75
N VAL A 67 -5.00 6.78 -9.03
CA VAL A 67 -5.57 5.57 -8.42
C VAL A 67 -6.78 5.15 -9.24
N LEU A 68 -6.78 3.90 -9.72
CA LEU A 68 -7.90 3.31 -10.45
C LEU A 68 -8.60 2.32 -9.52
N CYS A 69 -9.84 2.63 -9.14
CA CYS A 69 -10.66 1.77 -8.29
C CYS A 69 -11.61 0.94 -9.16
N GLY A 70 -11.68 -0.38 -8.92
CA GLY A 70 -12.70 -1.25 -9.50
C GLY A 70 -14.03 -1.14 -8.76
N GLY A 71 -15.12 -1.58 -9.40
CA GLY A 71 -16.46 -1.70 -8.84
C GLY A 71 -16.99 -3.12 -8.91
#